data_AF-A0A6P3VGW1-F1
#
_entry.id   AF-A0A6P3VGW1-F1
#
_cell.length_a   1.000
_cell.length_b   1.000
_cell.length_c   1.000
_cell.angle_alpha   90.00
_cell.angle_beta   90.00
_cell.angle_gamma   90.00
#
_symmetry.space_group_name_H-M   'P 1'
#
loop_
_entity.id
_entity.type
_entity.pdbx_description
1 polymer ?
#
loop_
_entity_poly.entity_id
_entity_poly.type
_entity_poly.pdbx_seq_one_letter_code
_entity_poly.pdbx_strand_id
1 'polypeptide(L)'
;MYHKEKSIQIKSSASALYNNLSVLRIAPRSLTYFAVVHANVVNMVSASWDSLNYSHRQLQSKEGTVATSSSLIMQAAWCVLPSRDLLVLTSQRGIQMYESDGSIMVYWHALESPETPTAQAVFARGIAAVRENYICVGTSTGSVLVFDVPSKGSNITLSEVLEEHKESITDMASECSGSLDCIADLVSADDSGLLCVWKSGEDFQLLNKIPGFDMCCSSVKLWKGTVVAGYGTGQIRLYEAITGILHAEVNAHARWIYSLDIAPFTGLLLSAAEDSLVRVWHLTMTPETNNVEIEHMYNECVTDTQICGAKFCDGDGYAFAVTGYDLTEIIRYTQG
;
A
#
# COMPACT_ATOMS: atom_id res chain seq x y z
N MET A 1 23.36 6.54 -7.26
CA MET A 1 23.38 6.37 -5.78
C MET A 1 22.43 7.39 -5.19
N TYR A 2 21.69 7.03 -4.14
CA TYR A 2 20.75 7.96 -3.50
C TYR A 2 21.44 8.77 -2.41
N HIS A 3 20.96 10.00 -2.21
CA HIS A 3 21.45 10.91 -1.18
C HIS A 3 20.28 11.45 -0.36
N LYS A 4 20.46 11.56 0.95
CA LYS A 4 19.44 12.11 1.85
C LYS A 4 19.23 13.59 1.58
N GLU A 5 17.99 13.97 1.33
CA GLU A 5 17.55 15.37 1.26
C GLU A 5 17.08 15.87 2.63
N LYS A 6 16.73 17.17 2.69
CA LYS A 6 16.07 17.74 3.86
C LYS A 6 14.74 17.02 4.10
N SER A 7 14.58 16.44 5.27
CA SER A 7 13.33 15.79 5.67
C SER A 7 12.16 16.77 5.73
N ILE A 8 10.96 16.24 5.50
CA ILE A 8 9.70 16.98 5.60
C ILE A 8 9.10 16.71 6.99
N GLN A 9 8.91 17.75 7.80
CA GLN A 9 8.32 17.58 9.13
C GLN A 9 6.84 17.21 9.05
N ILE A 10 6.33 16.44 10.00
CA ILE A 10 4.91 16.12 10.16
C ILE A 10 4.45 16.49 11.58
N LYS A 11 3.15 16.77 11.75
CA LYS A 11 2.60 17.29 13.02
C LYS A 11 2.51 16.24 14.13
N SER A 12 2.44 14.97 13.77
CA SER A 12 2.40 13.83 14.70
C SER A 12 3.24 12.69 14.12
N SER A 13 3.76 11.82 14.97
CA SER A 13 4.70 10.78 14.54
C SER A 13 4.06 9.68 13.69
N ALA A 14 4.83 8.84 13.00
CA ALA A 14 4.26 7.68 12.32
C ALA A 14 3.95 6.53 13.29
N SER A 15 2.77 5.90 13.16
CA SER A 15 2.45 4.64 13.84
C SER A 15 3.17 3.44 13.22
N ALA A 16 3.40 2.39 14.02
CA ALA A 16 3.98 1.11 13.60
C ALA A 16 2.99 0.24 12.82
N LEU A 17 2.62 0.70 11.62
CA LEU A 17 1.72 0.01 10.69
C LEU A 17 2.48 -0.38 9.42
N TYR A 18 2.06 -1.46 8.75
CA TYR A 18 2.61 -1.82 7.45
C TYR A 18 2.24 -0.76 6.41
N ASN A 19 3.16 -0.51 5.48
CA ASN A 19 2.96 0.45 4.39
C ASN A 19 2.47 1.83 4.86
N ASN A 20 2.98 2.32 6.01
CA ASN A 20 2.56 3.60 6.60
C ASN A 20 3.23 4.81 5.91
N LEU A 21 3.09 4.86 4.60
CA LEU A 21 3.43 5.99 3.75
C LEU A 21 2.67 5.81 2.43
N SER A 22 1.82 6.77 2.11
CA SER A 22 1.24 6.89 0.76
C SER A 22 1.79 8.13 0.10
N VAL A 23 1.97 8.07 -1.22
CA VAL A 23 2.46 9.17 -2.04
C VAL A 23 1.51 9.40 -3.21
N LEU A 24 1.20 10.66 -3.50
CA LEU A 24 0.45 11.08 -4.68
C LEU A 24 1.19 12.21 -5.38
N ARG A 25 1.65 11.97 -6.61
CA ARG A 25 2.32 12.98 -7.43
C ARG A 25 1.32 13.70 -8.33
N ILE A 26 1.22 15.02 -8.17
CA ILE A 26 0.42 15.89 -9.06
C ILE A 26 1.38 16.57 -10.04
N ALA A 27 1.68 15.87 -11.14
CA ALA A 27 2.65 16.30 -12.14
C ALA A 27 2.42 17.74 -12.68
N PRO A 28 1.19 18.19 -13.01
CA PRO A 28 0.96 19.53 -13.54
C PRO A 28 1.32 20.67 -12.56
N ARG A 29 1.43 20.37 -11.26
CA ARG A 29 1.71 21.37 -10.22
C ARG A 29 3.09 21.20 -9.59
N SER A 30 3.88 20.22 -10.02
CA SER A 30 5.16 19.85 -9.39
C SER A 30 5.05 19.65 -7.87
N LEU A 31 3.90 19.13 -7.42
CA LEU A 31 3.60 18.87 -6.01
C LEU A 31 3.55 17.37 -5.77
N THR A 32 4.12 16.96 -4.64
CA THR A 32 4.01 15.60 -4.12
C THR A 32 3.26 15.66 -2.79
N TYR A 33 2.21 14.86 -2.68
CA TYR A 33 1.45 14.70 -1.46
C TYR A 33 1.92 13.44 -0.74
N PHE A 34 2.03 13.52 0.58
CA PHE A 34 2.39 12.42 1.47
C PHE A 34 1.30 12.25 2.52
N ALA A 35 0.92 11.01 2.81
CA ALA A 35 -0.01 10.67 3.89
C ALA A 35 0.65 9.67 4.84
N VAL A 36 0.60 9.96 6.14
CA VAL A 36 1.19 9.16 7.21
C VAL A 36 0.20 9.04 8.36
N VAL A 37 -0.11 7.81 8.77
CA VAL A 37 -1.04 7.50 9.85
C VAL A 37 -0.35 7.64 11.21
N HIS A 38 -1.03 8.32 12.13
CA HIS A 38 -0.72 8.43 13.56
C HIS A 38 -1.99 8.14 14.37
N ALA A 39 -2.10 6.95 14.95
CA ALA A 39 -3.27 6.53 15.73
C ALA A 39 -4.60 6.74 14.98
N ASN A 40 -5.41 7.73 15.37
CA ASN A 40 -6.69 8.07 14.75
C ASN A 40 -6.63 9.28 13.78
N VAL A 41 -5.43 9.73 13.42
CA VAL A 41 -5.18 10.89 12.56
C VAL A 41 -4.30 10.50 11.37
N VAL A 42 -4.55 11.09 10.21
CA VAL A 42 -3.65 11.07 9.05
C VAL A 42 -3.00 12.43 8.91
N ASN A 43 -1.66 12.45 8.98
CA ASN A 43 -0.86 13.59 8.59
C ASN A 43 -0.76 13.64 7.07
N MET A 44 -1.32 14.68 6.47
CA MET A 44 -1.20 14.96 5.05
C MET A 44 -0.25 16.13 4.83
N VAL A 45 0.74 15.95 3.96
CA VAL A 45 1.69 17.01 3.61
C VAL A 45 1.78 17.16 2.10
N SER A 46 1.61 18.38 1.60
CA SER A 46 1.93 18.72 0.21
C SER A 46 3.30 19.37 0.18
N ALA A 47 4.25 18.85 -0.58
CA ALA A 47 5.57 19.45 -0.75
C ALA A 47 5.87 19.76 -2.21
N SER A 48 6.52 20.89 -2.46
CA SER A 48 7.16 21.17 -3.76
C SER A 48 8.27 20.15 -4.02
N TRP A 49 8.62 19.97 -5.30
CA TRP A 49 9.69 19.06 -5.73
C TRP A 49 10.99 19.23 -4.93
N ASP A 50 11.41 20.48 -4.71
CA ASP A 50 12.62 20.88 -3.99
C ASP A 50 12.51 20.77 -2.44
N SER A 51 11.36 20.35 -1.92
CA SER A 51 11.06 20.27 -0.48
C SER A 51 11.21 21.59 0.30
N LEU A 52 11.36 22.73 -0.38
CA LEU A 52 11.54 24.03 0.28
C LEU A 52 10.22 24.59 0.81
N ASN A 53 9.11 24.27 0.13
CA ASN A 53 7.78 24.71 0.51
C ASN A 53 6.88 23.50 0.75
N TYR A 54 6.30 23.40 1.94
CA TYR A 54 5.29 22.40 2.23
C TYR A 54 4.16 22.93 3.11
N SER A 55 2.99 22.31 2.99
CA SER A 55 1.80 22.64 3.79
C SER A 55 1.26 21.39 4.48
N HIS A 56 0.73 21.57 5.69
CA HIS A 56 0.21 20.45 6.49
C HIS A 56 -1.30 20.51 6.63
N ARG A 57 -1.92 19.34 6.57
CA ARG A 57 -3.29 19.09 6.97
C ARG A 57 -3.31 17.84 7.86
N GLN A 58 -4.15 17.84 8.87
CA GLN A 58 -4.46 16.62 9.61
C GLN A 58 -5.91 16.26 9.35
N LEU A 59 -6.13 15.01 8.99
CA LEU A 59 -7.45 14.43 8.80
C LEU A 59 -7.69 13.44 9.92
N GLN A 60 -8.68 13.71 10.76
CA GLN A 60 -9.09 12.78 11.81
C GLN A 60 -10.17 11.86 11.27
N SER A 61 -10.10 10.57 11.60
CA SER A 61 -11.17 9.62 11.28
C SER A 61 -12.48 10.10 11.91
N LYS A 62 -13.55 10.16 11.11
CA LYS A 62 -14.89 10.50 11.62
C LYS A 62 -15.52 9.27 12.28
N GLU A 63 -16.03 9.45 13.49
CA GLU A 63 -16.74 8.38 14.19
C GLU A 63 -18.25 8.42 13.87
N GLY A 64 -18.87 7.24 13.85
CA GLY A 64 -20.32 7.15 14.03
C GLY A 64 -20.72 7.69 15.40
N THR A 65 -21.94 8.21 15.50
CA THR A 65 -22.48 9.06 16.59
C THR A 65 -22.46 8.51 18.02
N VAL A 66 -21.86 7.34 18.31
CA VAL A 66 -22.16 6.56 19.54
C VAL A 66 -20.94 6.04 20.32
N ALA A 67 -19.75 6.65 20.27
CA ALA A 67 -18.64 6.10 21.07
C ALA A 67 -17.67 7.12 21.66
N THR A 68 -17.11 6.74 22.81
CA THR A 68 -16.23 7.52 23.69
C THR A 68 -14.74 7.28 23.46
N SER A 69 -14.34 6.42 22.51
CA SER A 69 -12.95 6.05 22.24
C SER A 69 -12.58 6.18 20.76
N SER A 70 -11.48 6.89 20.48
CA SER A 70 -10.96 7.11 19.13
C SER A 70 -10.66 5.81 18.39
N SER A 71 -11.27 5.58 17.22
CA SER A 71 -10.93 4.45 16.34
C SER A 71 -9.51 4.60 15.78
N LEU A 72 -8.69 3.54 15.87
CA LEU A 72 -7.40 3.50 15.21
C LEU A 72 -7.58 3.38 13.69
N ILE A 73 -6.79 4.14 12.94
CA ILE A 73 -6.64 4.04 11.49
C ILE A 73 -5.58 2.98 11.22
N MET A 74 -5.87 2.07 10.30
CA MET A 74 -4.98 0.97 9.94
C MET A 74 -4.15 1.27 8.69
N GLN A 75 -4.69 2.07 7.76
CA GLN A 75 -4.00 2.48 6.54
C GLN A 75 -4.67 3.73 5.96
N ALA A 76 -3.87 4.60 5.35
CA ALA A 76 -4.35 5.68 4.50
C ALA A 76 -3.61 5.60 3.16
N ALA A 77 -4.35 5.55 2.04
CA ALA A 77 -3.77 5.45 0.72
C ALA A 77 -4.55 6.27 -0.30
N TRP A 78 -3.84 6.90 -1.22
CA TRP A 78 -4.47 7.46 -2.41
C TRP A 78 -4.77 6.35 -3.41
N CYS A 79 -6.01 6.30 -3.86
CA CYS A 79 -6.47 5.50 -4.98
C CYS A 79 -6.56 6.40 -6.20
N VAL A 80 -5.64 6.22 -7.14
CA VAL A 80 -5.59 6.96 -8.41
C VAL A 80 -6.36 6.14 -9.44
N LEU A 81 -7.58 6.55 -9.74
CA LEU A 81 -8.38 5.99 -10.83
C LEU A 81 -8.27 6.92 -12.05
N PRO A 82 -8.42 6.41 -13.29
CA PRO A 82 -8.35 7.23 -14.50
C PRO A 82 -9.27 8.45 -14.51
N SER A 83 -10.42 8.36 -13.84
CA SER A 83 -11.41 9.43 -13.80
C SER A 83 -11.36 10.32 -12.55
N ARG A 84 -10.74 9.86 -11.45
CA ARG A 84 -10.74 10.58 -10.17
C ARG A 84 -9.76 9.97 -9.16
N ASP A 85 -9.12 10.85 -8.38
CA ASP A 85 -8.29 10.45 -7.24
C ASP A 85 -9.09 10.54 -5.94
N LEU A 86 -9.06 9.48 -5.13
CA LEU A 86 -9.66 9.47 -3.79
C LEU A 86 -8.61 9.14 -2.73
N LEU A 87 -8.74 9.77 -1.56
CA LEU A 87 -8.00 9.35 -0.37
C LEU A 87 -8.87 8.37 0.41
N VAL A 88 -8.38 7.14 0.60
CA VAL A 88 -9.08 6.08 1.32
C VAL A 88 -8.42 5.86 2.67
N LEU A 89 -9.23 5.86 3.73
CA LEU A 89 -8.81 5.57 5.09
C LEU A 89 -9.53 4.30 5.55
N THR A 90 -8.76 3.36 6.08
CA THR A 90 -9.28 2.14 6.70
C THR A 90 -9.00 2.18 8.19
N SER A 91 -9.91 1.64 8.98
CA SER A 91 -9.88 1.75 10.45
C SER A 91 -10.52 0.53 11.09
N GLN A 92 -10.50 0.48 12.42
CA GLN A 92 -11.21 -0.54 13.20
C GLN A 92 -12.75 -0.50 13.01
N ARG A 93 -13.30 0.65 12.61
CA ARG A 93 -14.77 0.81 12.48
C ARG A 93 -15.29 0.76 11.06
N GLY A 94 -14.44 0.99 10.08
CA GLY A 94 -14.93 1.29 8.75
C GLY A 94 -13.90 1.78 7.77
N ILE A 95 -14.42 2.07 6.58
CA ILE A 95 -13.72 2.57 5.41
C ILE A 95 -14.31 3.94 5.09
N GLN A 96 -13.47 4.96 5.05
CA GLN A 96 -13.84 6.32 4.65
C GLN A 96 -13.16 6.64 3.34
N MET A 97 -13.90 7.20 2.39
CA MET A 97 -13.34 7.71 1.14
C MET A 97 -13.57 9.21 1.08
N TYR A 98 -12.51 9.95 0.80
CA TYR A 98 -12.49 11.39 0.68
C TYR A 98 -12.04 11.81 -0.72
N GLU A 99 -12.39 13.03 -1.12
CA GLU A 99 -11.65 13.71 -2.18
C GLU A 99 -10.14 13.67 -1.89
N SER A 100 -9.31 13.70 -2.93
CA SER A 100 -7.86 13.52 -2.82
C SER A 100 -7.17 14.49 -1.85
N ASP A 101 -7.72 15.68 -1.62
CA ASP A 101 -7.20 16.67 -0.68
C ASP A 101 -7.64 16.46 0.78
N GLY A 102 -8.49 15.45 1.04
CA GLY A 102 -9.03 15.11 2.36
C GLY A 102 -10.13 16.07 2.85
N SER A 103 -10.69 16.93 1.99
CA SER A 103 -11.65 17.96 2.40
C SER A 103 -13.07 17.45 2.62
N ILE A 104 -13.55 16.61 1.72
CA ILE A 104 -14.93 16.15 1.68
C ILE A 104 -14.93 14.63 1.74
N MET A 105 -15.61 14.07 2.73
CA MET A 105 -15.90 12.63 2.78
C MET A 105 -17.03 12.36 1.80
N VAL A 106 -16.79 11.48 0.83
CA VAL A 106 -17.74 11.15 -0.24
C VAL A 106 -18.38 9.79 -0.03
N TYR A 107 -17.81 8.94 0.82
CA TYR A 107 -18.37 7.63 1.16
C TYR A 107 -17.89 7.14 2.53
N TRP A 108 -18.74 6.35 3.18
CA TRP A 108 -18.47 5.67 4.45
C TRP A 108 -19.09 4.27 4.42
N HIS A 109 -18.30 3.27 4.78
CA HIS A 109 -18.74 1.90 4.98
C HIS A 109 -18.37 1.45 6.39
N ALA A 110 -19.36 1.06 7.19
CA ALA A 110 -19.13 0.55 8.53
C ALA A 110 -18.82 -0.95 8.49
N LEU A 111 -17.88 -1.41 9.32
CA LEU A 111 -17.55 -2.83 9.48
C LEU A 111 -18.31 -3.50 10.64
N GLU A 112 -18.82 -2.70 11.58
CA GLU A 112 -19.52 -3.22 12.75
C GLU A 112 -20.92 -3.74 12.37
N SER A 113 -21.11 -5.06 12.47
CA SER A 113 -22.43 -5.69 12.60
C SER A 113 -22.73 -5.95 14.09
N PRO A 114 -23.97 -5.77 14.57
CA PRO A 114 -24.38 -6.15 15.93
C PRO A 114 -24.09 -7.61 16.30
N GLU A 115 -23.83 -8.46 15.31
CA GLU A 115 -23.62 -9.90 15.45
C GLU A 115 -22.15 -10.30 15.60
N THR A 116 -21.21 -9.36 15.48
CA THR A 116 -19.77 -9.68 15.54
C THR A 116 -19.35 -10.04 16.97
N PRO A 117 -18.78 -11.23 17.23
CA PRO A 117 -18.34 -11.60 18.58
C PRO A 117 -17.32 -10.60 19.11
N THR A 118 -17.52 -10.12 20.35
CA THR A 118 -16.70 -9.10 21.02
C THR A 118 -15.21 -9.44 21.19
N ALA A 119 -14.80 -10.67 20.88
CA ALA A 119 -13.42 -11.14 21.04
C ALA A 119 -12.55 -11.00 19.78
N GLN A 120 -13.14 -10.77 18.59
CA GLN A 120 -12.36 -10.70 17.34
C GLN A 120 -12.04 -9.25 16.99
N ALA A 121 -10.77 -8.96 16.66
CA ALA A 121 -10.39 -7.64 16.20
C ALA A 121 -11.05 -7.36 14.84
N VAL A 122 -11.90 -6.34 14.79
CA VAL A 122 -12.55 -5.86 13.56
C VAL A 122 -11.74 -4.70 13.02
N PHE A 123 -11.29 -4.80 11.76
CA PHE A 123 -10.66 -3.70 11.03
C PHE A 123 -10.67 -3.92 9.52
N ALA A 124 -10.47 -2.85 8.77
CA ALA A 124 -10.11 -2.91 7.35
C ALA A 124 -8.64 -2.53 7.17
N ARG A 125 -7.98 -3.16 6.19
CA ARG A 125 -6.60 -2.87 5.74
C ARG A 125 -6.38 -3.48 4.35
N GLY A 126 -5.36 -3.03 3.63
CA GLY A 126 -5.13 -3.39 2.25
C GLY A 126 -6.03 -2.52 1.38
N ILE A 127 -5.45 -1.69 0.53
CA ILE A 127 -6.19 -0.75 -0.32
C ILE A 127 -5.56 -0.82 -1.70
N ALA A 128 -6.37 -1.06 -2.73
CA ALA A 128 -5.93 -1.11 -4.11
C ALA A 128 -6.96 -0.46 -5.05
N ALA A 129 -6.49 0.40 -5.95
CA ALA A 129 -7.30 0.97 -7.03
C ALA A 129 -7.13 0.11 -8.28
N VAL A 130 -8.18 -0.54 -8.74
CA VAL A 130 -8.13 -1.56 -9.79
C VAL A 130 -8.93 -1.08 -11.00
N ARG A 131 -8.36 -1.26 -12.19
CA ARG A 131 -9.00 -0.93 -13.48
C ARG A 131 -9.41 0.55 -13.55
N GLU A 132 -10.61 0.84 -14.06
CA GLU A 132 -11.10 2.19 -14.33
C GLU A 132 -11.82 2.82 -13.13
N ASN A 133 -12.43 1.99 -12.27
CA ASN A 133 -13.44 2.44 -11.32
C ASN A 133 -13.54 1.62 -10.03
N TYR A 134 -12.70 0.62 -9.79
CA TYR A 134 -12.82 -0.19 -8.58
C TYR A 134 -11.82 0.23 -7.51
N ILE A 135 -12.29 0.32 -6.26
CA ILE A 135 -11.42 0.35 -5.09
C ILE A 135 -11.69 -0.93 -4.29
N CYS A 136 -10.65 -1.72 -4.07
CA CYS A 136 -10.71 -2.92 -3.26
C CYS A 136 -10.16 -2.62 -1.88
N VAL A 137 -10.84 -3.09 -0.83
CA VAL A 137 -10.38 -2.98 0.56
C VAL A 137 -10.51 -4.30 1.29
N GLY A 138 -9.45 -4.73 1.97
CA GLY A 138 -9.42 -5.96 2.75
C GLY A 138 -9.96 -5.77 4.16
N THR A 139 -10.33 -6.88 4.79
CA THR A 139 -10.89 -6.92 6.14
C THR A 139 -10.15 -7.92 7.03
N SER A 140 -10.32 -7.79 8.34
CA SER A 140 -9.74 -8.70 9.32
C SER A 140 -10.36 -10.10 9.33
N THR A 141 -11.46 -10.31 8.60
CA THR A 141 -12.08 -11.63 8.38
C THR A 141 -11.55 -12.34 7.13
N GLY A 142 -10.69 -11.69 6.35
CA GLY A 142 -10.18 -12.21 5.07
C GLY A 142 -11.03 -11.84 3.86
N SER A 143 -12.17 -11.16 4.04
CA SER A 143 -12.97 -10.71 2.91
C SER A 143 -12.31 -9.51 2.22
N VAL A 144 -12.39 -9.46 0.88
CA VAL A 144 -12.03 -8.29 0.07
C VAL A 144 -13.31 -7.63 -0.42
N LEU A 145 -13.57 -6.40 0.02
CA LEU A 145 -14.71 -5.58 -0.38
C LEU A 145 -14.36 -4.81 -1.65
N VAL A 146 -15.15 -4.97 -2.70
CA VAL A 146 -14.96 -4.30 -3.99
C VAL A 146 -15.99 -3.18 -4.14
N PHE A 147 -15.53 -1.94 -4.21
CA PHE A 147 -16.37 -0.77 -4.38
C PHE A 147 -16.33 -0.24 -5.81
N ASP A 148 -17.50 -0.07 -6.43
CA ASP A 148 -17.64 0.66 -7.70
C ASP A 148 -17.68 2.16 -7.42
N VAL A 149 -16.75 2.90 -8.04
CA VAL A 149 -16.51 4.31 -7.84
C VAL A 149 -16.89 5.09 -9.10
N PRO A 150 -17.94 5.92 -9.07
CA PRO A 150 -18.28 6.75 -10.20
C PRO A 150 -17.23 7.85 -10.41
N SER A 151 -17.13 8.33 -11.65
CA SER A 151 -16.21 9.42 -12.04
C SER A 151 -16.42 10.73 -11.26
N LYS A 152 -17.59 10.91 -10.64
CA LYS A 152 -17.91 12.05 -9.78
C LYS A 152 -19.04 11.73 -8.81
N GLY A 153 -19.14 12.54 -7.76
CA GLY A 153 -20.20 12.45 -6.75
C GLY A 153 -19.90 11.43 -5.65
N SER A 154 -20.93 11.05 -4.90
CA SER A 154 -20.85 10.21 -3.70
C SER A 154 -21.55 8.86 -3.84
N ASN A 155 -21.99 8.49 -5.06
CA ASN A 155 -22.73 7.25 -5.31
C ASN A 155 -21.78 6.05 -5.46
N ILE A 156 -20.87 5.89 -4.50
CA ILE A 156 -19.98 4.73 -4.42
C ILE A 156 -20.82 3.57 -3.85
N THR A 157 -20.70 2.38 -4.44
CA THR A 157 -21.48 1.21 -4.02
C THR A 157 -20.58 0.00 -3.80
N LEU A 158 -20.95 -0.86 -2.84
CA LEU A 158 -20.30 -2.17 -2.69
C LEU A 158 -20.81 -3.07 -3.82
N SER A 159 -19.92 -3.41 -4.75
CA SER A 159 -20.22 -4.21 -5.94
C SER A 159 -20.12 -5.70 -5.65
N GLU A 160 -19.05 -6.13 -4.96
CA GLU A 160 -18.73 -7.54 -4.74
C GLU A 160 -18.01 -7.73 -3.39
N VAL A 161 -18.07 -8.94 -2.85
CA VAL A 161 -17.30 -9.38 -1.67
C VAL A 161 -16.59 -10.68 -2.02
N LEU A 162 -15.25 -10.66 -2.04
CA LEU A 162 -14.43 -11.82 -2.37
C LEU A 162 -14.02 -12.54 -1.08
N GLU A 163 -14.35 -13.83 -0.96
CA GLU A 163 -14.24 -14.60 0.30
C GLU A 163 -13.28 -15.80 0.16
N GLU A 164 -12.07 -15.54 -0.35
CA GLU A 164 -11.09 -16.60 -0.60
C GLU A 164 -10.03 -16.76 0.49
N HIS A 165 -9.73 -15.69 1.25
CA HIS A 165 -8.83 -15.72 2.39
C HIS A 165 -9.57 -16.11 3.67
N LYS A 166 -8.86 -16.76 4.60
CA LYS A 166 -9.39 -17.20 5.89
C LYS A 166 -8.78 -16.45 7.08
N GLU A 167 -7.73 -15.68 6.82
CA GLU A 167 -7.03 -14.85 7.79
C GLU A 167 -7.14 -13.37 7.38
N SER A 168 -6.77 -12.47 8.30
CA SER A 168 -6.83 -11.02 8.06
C SER A 168 -6.05 -10.61 6.82
N ILE A 169 -6.66 -9.79 5.95
CA ILE A 169 -5.96 -9.22 4.79
C ILE A 169 -4.85 -8.29 5.27
N THR A 170 -3.66 -8.49 4.73
CA THR A 170 -2.47 -7.76 5.16
C THR A 170 -2.12 -6.59 4.27
N ASP A 171 -2.13 -6.79 2.96
CA ASP A 171 -1.85 -5.78 1.96
C ASP A 171 -2.52 -6.19 0.65
N MET A 172 -2.72 -5.22 -0.23
CA MET A 172 -3.20 -5.45 -1.58
C MET A 172 -2.45 -4.55 -2.54
N ALA A 173 -2.33 -4.99 -3.79
CA ALA A 173 -1.74 -4.17 -4.83
C ALA A 173 -2.37 -4.45 -6.18
N SER A 174 -2.49 -3.39 -6.96
CA SER A 174 -2.85 -3.47 -8.36
C SER A 174 -1.62 -3.64 -9.24
N GLU A 175 -1.82 -4.17 -10.44
CA GLU A 175 -0.76 -4.19 -11.47
C GLU A 175 -0.30 -2.76 -11.79
N CYS A 176 0.97 -2.47 -11.55
CA CYS A 176 1.48 -1.10 -11.60
C CYS A 176 2.27 -0.74 -12.87
N SER A 177 2.53 -1.67 -13.79
CA SER A 177 3.32 -1.41 -15.00
C SER A 177 2.70 -0.40 -15.98
N GLY A 178 1.43 -0.04 -15.80
CA GLY A 178 0.68 0.84 -16.70
C GLY A 178 0.11 0.14 -17.94
N SER A 179 0.27 -1.19 -18.06
CA SER A 179 -0.39 -1.95 -19.12
C SER A 179 -1.88 -2.11 -18.81
N LEU A 180 -2.73 -1.62 -19.71
CA LEU A 180 -4.18 -1.88 -19.66
C LEU A 180 -4.51 -3.35 -19.97
N ASP A 181 -3.67 -4.00 -20.78
CA ASP A 181 -3.78 -5.42 -21.09
C ASP A 181 -2.81 -6.20 -20.20
N CYS A 182 -3.25 -6.47 -18.97
CA CYS A 182 -2.53 -7.27 -17.99
C CYS A 182 -3.28 -8.57 -17.73
N ILE A 183 -2.53 -9.66 -17.52
CA ILE A 183 -3.09 -10.99 -17.24
C ILE A 183 -3.77 -11.07 -15.88
N ALA A 184 -3.29 -10.30 -14.90
CA ALA A 184 -3.85 -10.13 -13.57
C ALA A 184 -3.71 -8.64 -13.21
N ASP A 185 -4.66 -8.11 -12.45
CA ASP A 185 -4.69 -6.68 -12.10
C ASP A 185 -4.84 -6.40 -10.60
N LEU A 186 -5.03 -7.43 -9.78
CA LEU A 186 -5.05 -7.34 -8.33
C LEU A 186 -4.38 -8.56 -7.70
N VAL A 187 -3.63 -8.31 -6.63
CA VAL A 187 -3.17 -9.34 -5.70
C VAL A 187 -3.53 -8.93 -4.27
N SER A 188 -4.01 -9.89 -3.49
CA SER A 188 -4.27 -9.75 -2.06
C SER A 188 -3.42 -10.73 -1.27
N ALA A 189 -2.96 -10.29 -0.11
CA ALA A 189 -2.17 -11.08 0.83
C ALA A 189 -2.87 -11.16 2.18
N ASP A 190 -2.63 -12.23 2.96
CA ASP A 190 -3.12 -12.36 4.33
C ASP A 190 -2.03 -12.74 5.36
N ASP A 191 -2.44 -12.80 6.63
CA ASP A 191 -1.56 -13.10 7.77
C ASP A 191 -1.02 -14.55 7.77
N SER A 192 -1.63 -15.48 7.04
CA SER A 192 -1.05 -16.82 6.80
C SER A 192 0.01 -16.82 5.70
N GLY A 193 0.12 -15.71 4.97
CA GLY A 193 0.97 -15.55 3.80
C GLY A 193 0.35 -16.01 2.50
N LEU A 194 -0.91 -16.45 2.51
CA LEU A 194 -1.63 -16.81 1.28
C LEU A 194 -1.75 -15.58 0.40
N LEU A 195 -1.44 -15.75 -0.88
CA LEU A 195 -1.64 -14.74 -1.91
C LEU A 195 -2.77 -15.22 -2.83
N CYS A 196 -3.78 -14.37 -3.04
CA CYS A 196 -4.78 -14.58 -4.08
C CYS A 196 -4.54 -13.59 -5.21
N VAL A 197 -4.49 -14.11 -6.45
CA VAL A 197 -4.28 -13.33 -7.67
C VAL A 197 -5.59 -13.26 -8.41
N TRP A 198 -5.95 -12.06 -8.86
CA TRP A 198 -7.27 -11.77 -9.41
C TRP A 198 -7.19 -11.05 -10.76
N LYS A 199 -8.26 -11.20 -11.53
CA LYS A 199 -8.54 -10.39 -12.70
C LYS A 199 -9.90 -9.72 -12.57
N SER A 200 -9.91 -8.40 -12.67
CA SER A 200 -11.15 -7.61 -12.71
C SER A 200 -11.85 -7.76 -14.06
N GLY A 201 -13.19 -7.85 -14.03
CA GLY A 201 -14.04 -8.14 -15.18
C GLY A 201 -15.44 -7.58 -15.00
N GLU A 202 -16.45 -8.31 -15.47
CA GLU A 202 -17.84 -8.12 -15.01
C GLU A 202 -17.94 -8.48 -13.52
N ASP A 203 -17.33 -9.61 -13.16
CA ASP A 203 -17.04 -10.04 -11.79
C ASP A 203 -15.52 -10.20 -11.62
N PHE A 204 -15.03 -10.14 -10.38
CA PHE A 204 -13.63 -10.46 -10.09
C PHE A 204 -13.40 -11.97 -10.17
N GLN A 205 -12.45 -12.38 -11.01
CA GLN A 205 -12.09 -13.78 -11.15
C GLN A 205 -10.82 -14.09 -10.37
N LEU A 206 -10.88 -15.08 -9.48
CA LEU A 206 -9.71 -15.67 -8.88
C LEU A 206 -8.94 -16.45 -9.95
N LEU A 207 -7.70 -16.05 -10.21
CA LEU A 207 -6.82 -16.70 -11.16
C LEU A 207 -5.93 -17.75 -10.50
N ASN A 208 -5.43 -17.45 -9.29
CA ASN A 208 -4.49 -18.34 -8.61
C ASN A 208 -4.49 -18.13 -7.09
N LYS A 209 -4.04 -19.17 -6.37
CA LYS A 209 -3.75 -19.16 -4.94
C LYS A 209 -2.32 -19.65 -4.71
N ILE A 210 -1.48 -18.77 -4.19
CA ILE A 210 -0.06 -19.06 -3.92
C ILE A 210 0.12 -19.20 -2.40
N PRO A 211 0.46 -20.39 -1.88
CA PRO A 211 0.58 -20.60 -0.44
C PRO A 211 1.82 -19.89 0.12
N GLY A 212 1.64 -19.17 1.23
CA GLY A 212 2.74 -18.50 1.95
C GLY A 212 3.48 -19.37 2.97
N PHE A 213 3.05 -20.63 3.14
CA PHE A 213 3.60 -21.59 4.11
C PHE A 213 3.65 -21.05 5.55
N ASP A 214 2.54 -20.48 6.02
CA ASP A 214 2.35 -19.96 7.38
C ASP A 214 3.33 -18.82 7.76
N MET A 215 3.82 -18.07 6.77
CA MET A 215 4.61 -16.87 6.98
C MET A 215 3.81 -15.65 6.55
N CYS A 216 3.46 -14.78 7.50
CA CYS A 216 2.74 -13.52 7.23
C CYS A 216 3.43 -12.73 6.10
N CYS A 217 2.65 -12.42 5.06
CA CYS A 217 3.06 -11.54 3.98
C CYS A 217 2.60 -10.13 4.32
N SER A 218 3.50 -9.27 4.78
CA SER A 218 3.18 -7.93 5.29
C SER A 218 3.03 -6.88 4.19
N SER A 219 3.63 -7.10 3.02
CA SER A 219 3.44 -6.23 1.85
C SER A 219 3.56 -7.00 0.55
N VAL A 220 2.72 -6.65 -0.43
CA VAL A 220 2.68 -7.29 -1.75
C VAL A 220 2.62 -6.24 -2.86
N LYS A 221 3.22 -6.53 -4.01
CA LYS A 221 3.13 -5.74 -5.24
C LYS A 221 2.91 -6.64 -6.46
N LEU A 222 2.31 -6.08 -7.50
CA LEU A 222 2.08 -6.76 -8.78
C LEU A 222 2.70 -5.91 -9.90
N TRP A 223 3.65 -6.48 -10.62
CA TRP A 223 4.33 -5.80 -11.72
C TRP A 223 4.60 -6.75 -12.87
N LYS A 224 4.06 -6.41 -14.05
CA LYS A 224 4.17 -7.18 -15.29
C LYS A 224 3.83 -8.66 -15.10
N GLY A 225 2.77 -8.96 -14.33
CA GLY A 225 2.36 -10.34 -14.06
C GLY A 225 3.24 -11.10 -13.06
N THR A 226 4.13 -10.39 -12.35
CA THR A 226 4.95 -10.94 -11.25
C THR A 226 4.46 -10.42 -9.92
N VAL A 227 4.16 -11.34 -9.00
CA VAL A 227 3.84 -11.00 -7.61
C VAL A 227 5.14 -10.90 -6.83
N VAL A 228 5.36 -9.73 -6.23
CA VAL A 228 6.49 -9.46 -5.31
C VAL A 228 5.93 -9.46 -3.89
N ALA A 229 6.29 -10.45 -3.09
CA ALA A 229 5.80 -10.61 -1.72
C ALA A 229 6.92 -10.43 -0.71
N GLY A 230 6.70 -9.56 0.28
CA GLY A 230 7.58 -9.30 1.40
C GLY A 230 7.04 -9.93 2.67
N TYR A 231 7.86 -10.70 3.36
CA TYR A 231 7.44 -11.54 4.47
C TYR A 231 7.98 -11.08 5.82
N GLY A 232 7.31 -11.55 6.87
CA GLY A 232 7.78 -11.48 8.25
C GLY A 232 9.06 -12.30 8.53
N THR A 233 9.62 -13.00 7.56
CA THR A 233 10.95 -13.60 7.72
C THR A 233 12.08 -12.67 7.27
N GLY A 234 11.74 -11.50 6.71
CA GLY A 234 12.69 -10.63 6.03
C GLY A 234 13.00 -11.06 4.59
N GLN A 235 12.30 -12.09 4.09
CA GLN A 235 12.47 -12.56 2.71
C GLN A 235 11.58 -11.79 1.74
N ILE A 236 12.11 -11.55 0.55
CA ILE A 236 11.34 -11.17 -0.64
C ILE A 236 11.22 -12.41 -1.53
N ARG A 237 10.02 -12.71 -2.01
CA ARG A 237 9.78 -13.76 -3.00
C ARG A 237 9.10 -13.22 -4.23
N LEU A 238 9.52 -13.71 -5.39
CA LEU A 238 8.97 -13.37 -6.70
C LEU A 238 8.23 -14.59 -7.26
N TYR A 239 6.95 -14.43 -7.53
CA TYR A 239 6.14 -15.48 -8.14
C TYR A 239 5.58 -15.04 -9.48
N GLU A 240 5.52 -15.96 -10.44
CA GLU A 240 4.66 -15.79 -11.60
C GLU A 240 3.19 -15.80 -11.15
N ALA A 241 2.43 -14.74 -11.47
CA ALA A 241 1.09 -14.56 -10.93
C ALA A 241 0.12 -15.71 -11.30
N ILE A 242 0.22 -16.23 -12.53
CA ILE A 242 -0.72 -17.23 -13.06
C ILE A 242 -0.39 -18.64 -12.59
N THR A 243 0.89 -19.03 -12.65
CA THR A 243 1.30 -20.41 -12.34
C THR A 243 1.66 -20.60 -10.86
N GLY A 244 2.00 -19.51 -10.16
CA GLY A 244 2.52 -19.54 -8.80
C GLY A 244 3.96 -20.03 -8.71
N ILE A 245 4.67 -20.18 -9.84
CA ILE A 245 6.07 -20.59 -9.86
C ILE A 245 6.92 -19.53 -9.16
N LEU A 246 7.73 -19.97 -8.20
CA LEU A 246 8.71 -19.15 -7.52
C LEU A 246 9.94 -18.94 -8.43
N HIS A 247 10.16 -17.71 -8.88
CA HIS A 247 11.34 -17.33 -9.67
C HIS A 247 12.56 -17.04 -8.79
N ALA A 248 12.34 -16.37 -7.66
CA ALA A 248 13.42 -15.96 -6.77
C ALA A 248 12.96 -15.85 -5.32
N GLU A 249 13.86 -16.19 -4.40
CA GLU A 249 13.75 -15.95 -2.96
C GLU A 249 15.03 -15.27 -2.48
N VAL A 250 14.90 -14.13 -1.80
CA VAL A 250 16.02 -13.32 -1.33
C VAL A 250 15.87 -13.06 0.15
N ASN A 251 16.92 -13.38 0.93
CA ASN A 251 17.04 -12.96 2.33
C ASN A 251 17.40 -11.48 2.40
N ALA A 252 16.41 -10.64 2.12
CA ALA A 252 16.58 -9.21 1.91
C ALA A 252 16.85 -8.45 3.21
N HIS A 253 16.20 -8.83 4.30
CA HIS A 253 16.27 -8.15 5.60
C HIS A 253 16.42 -9.16 6.74
N ALA A 254 16.95 -8.70 7.89
CA ALA A 254 17.10 -9.53 9.09
C ALA A 254 15.84 -9.56 9.99
N ARG A 255 14.82 -8.78 9.63
CA ARG A 255 13.56 -8.57 10.37
C ARG A 255 12.39 -8.38 9.42
N TRP A 256 11.20 -8.18 9.98
CA TRP A 256 9.95 -7.96 9.23
C TRP A 256 10.10 -6.87 8.18
N ILE A 257 9.80 -7.22 6.93
CA ILE A 257 9.58 -6.22 5.89
C ILE A 257 8.27 -5.51 6.24
N TYR A 258 8.28 -4.18 6.27
CA TYR A 258 7.10 -3.37 6.57
C TYR A 258 6.51 -2.72 5.32
N SER A 259 7.33 -2.54 4.28
CA SER A 259 6.86 -1.91 3.05
C SER A 259 7.65 -2.37 1.83
N LEU A 260 6.90 -2.61 0.75
CA LEU A 260 7.42 -2.72 -0.60
C LEU A 260 6.84 -1.62 -1.49
N ASP A 261 7.60 -1.23 -2.50
CA ASP A 261 7.12 -0.36 -3.57
C ASP A 261 7.88 -0.58 -4.87
N ILE A 262 7.24 -0.35 -6.01
CA ILE A 262 7.88 -0.53 -7.32
C ILE A 262 7.81 0.79 -8.08
N ALA A 263 8.94 1.22 -8.64
CA ALA A 263 8.99 2.23 -9.68
C ALA A 263 8.70 1.54 -11.02
N PRO A 264 7.46 1.65 -11.56
CA PRO A 264 6.98 0.78 -12.63
C PRO A 264 7.73 0.90 -13.96
N PHE A 265 8.32 2.07 -14.26
CA PHE A 265 8.97 2.32 -15.55
C PHE A 265 10.40 1.76 -15.59
N THR A 266 11.10 1.74 -14.45
CA THR A 266 12.47 1.26 -14.34
C THR A 266 12.58 -0.13 -13.76
N GLY A 267 11.51 -0.67 -13.15
CA GLY A 267 11.56 -1.96 -12.47
C GLY A 267 12.37 -1.91 -11.17
N LEU A 268 12.62 -0.72 -10.61
CA LEU A 268 13.23 -0.62 -9.29
C LEU A 268 12.22 -1.06 -8.23
N LEU A 269 12.67 -1.92 -7.32
CA LEU A 269 11.92 -2.35 -6.15
C LEU A 269 12.54 -1.71 -4.92
N LEU A 270 11.71 -1.09 -4.09
CA LEU A 270 12.07 -0.58 -2.77
C LEU A 270 11.58 -1.57 -1.72
N SER A 271 12.44 -1.94 -0.78
CA SER A 271 12.06 -2.68 0.42
C SER A 271 12.54 -1.98 1.67
N ALA A 272 11.70 -1.96 2.69
CA ALA A 272 12.05 -1.39 3.98
C ALA A 272 11.51 -2.25 5.12
N ALA A 273 12.28 -2.33 6.20
CA ALA A 273 12.02 -3.27 7.28
C ALA A 273 12.31 -2.71 8.67
N GLU A 274 11.94 -3.50 9.66
CA GLU A 274 12.20 -3.24 11.08
C GLU A 274 13.70 -3.27 11.43
N ASP A 275 14.56 -3.81 10.56
CA ASP A 275 16.02 -3.79 10.72
C ASP A 275 16.67 -2.43 10.42
N SER A 276 15.87 -1.35 10.34
CA SER A 276 16.30 0.03 10.05
C SER A 276 16.89 0.23 8.64
N LEU A 277 16.85 -0.79 7.77
CA LEU A 277 17.40 -0.71 6.43
C LEU A 277 16.31 -0.48 5.38
N VAL A 278 16.62 0.40 4.45
CA VAL A 278 15.94 0.53 3.16
C VAL A 278 16.87 -0.02 2.10
N ARG A 279 16.35 -0.87 1.21
CA ARG A 279 17.10 -1.45 0.09
C ARG A 279 16.39 -1.16 -1.22
N VAL A 280 17.18 -0.88 -2.24
CA VAL A 280 16.73 -0.72 -3.62
C VAL A 280 17.29 -1.88 -4.42
N TRP A 281 16.40 -2.52 -5.15
CA TRP A 281 16.67 -3.66 -6.02
C TRP A 281 16.26 -3.30 -7.44
N HIS A 282 16.75 -4.07 -8.41
CA HIS A 282 16.32 -3.97 -9.80
C HIS A 282 15.70 -5.31 -10.23
N LEU A 283 14.46 -5.25 -10.69
CA LEU A 283 13.72 -6.39 -11.23
C LEU A 283 13.90 -6.43 -12.74
N THR A 284 14.48 -7.52 -13.24
CA THR A 284 14.68 -7.73 -14.68
C THR A 284 13.84 -8.90 -15.15
N MET A 285 12.90 -8.63 -16.07
CA MET A 285 12.08 -9.64 -16.71
C MET A 285 12.71 -10.04 -18.05
N THR A 286 12.94 -11.34 -18.25
CA THR A 286 13.42 -11.90 -19.52
C THR A 286 12.21 -12.27 -20.39
N PRO A 287 11.91 -11.54 -21.49
CA PRO A 287 10.67 -11.74 -22.25
C PRO A 287 10.49 -13.14 -22.85
N GLU A 288 11.59 -13.82 -23.18
CA GLU A 288 11.53 -15.13 -23.83
C GLU A 288 11.12 -16.26 -22.87
N THR A 289 11.36 -16.08 -21.58
CA THR A 289 11.14 -17.12 -20.55
C THR A 289 10.14 -16.70 -19.48
N ASN A 290 9.70 -15.44 -19.49
CA ASN A 290 8.96 -14.80 -18.39
C ASN A 290 9.64 -14.97 -17.02
N ASN A 291 10.97 -15.21 -17.00
CA ASN A 291 11.72 -15.31 -15.76
C ASN A 291 12.03 -13.91 -15.22
N VAL A 292 11.83 -13.71 -13.92
CA VAL A 292 12.21 -12.47 -13.23
C VAL A 292 13.37 -12.70 -12.30
N GLU A 293 14.40 -11.88 -12.48
CA GLU A 293 15.57 -11.82 -11.60
C GLU A 293 15.51 -10.55 -10.76
N ILE A 294 16.17 -10.61 -9.60
CA ILE A 294 16.27 -9.50 -8.65
C ILE A 294 17.73 -9.27 -8.29
N GLU A 295 18.20 -8.04 -8.50
CA GLU A 295 19.57 -7.62 -8.20
C GLU A 295 19.56 -6.52 -7.13
N HIS A 296 20.44 -6.63 -6.14
CA HIS A 296 20.62 -5.58 -5.14
C HIS A 296 21.41 -4.41 -5.70
N MET A 297 20.86 -3.19 -5.65
CA MET A 297 21.47 -1.99 -6.22
C MET A 297 22.03 -1.04 -5.16
N TYR A 298 21.31 -0.86 -4.06
CA TYR A 298 21.64 0.14 -3.04
C TYR A 298 20.98 -0.20 -1.71
N ASN A 299 21.61 0.25 -0.61
CA ASN A 299 21.03 0.18 0.72
C ASN A 299 21.32 1.46 1.50
N GLU A 300 20.44 1.80 2.42
CA GLU A 300 20.57 2.92 3.33
C GLU A 300 20.11 2.52 4.73
N CYS A 301 20.83 2.95 5.76
CA CYS A 301 20.45 2.74 7.15
C CYS A 301 19.82 4.01 7.72
N VAL A 302 18.53 3.95 8.05
CA VAL A 302 17.83 5.00 8.79
C VAL A 302 18.04 4.72 10.27
N THR A 303 19.10 5.30 10.85
CA THR A 303 19.55 4.97 12.20
C THR A 303 18.48 5.23 13.26
N ASP A 304 18.49 4.38 14.30
CA ASP A 304 17.70 4.53 15.53
C ASP A 304 16.17 4.56 15.34
N THR A 305 15.65 3.93 14.27
CA THR A 305 14.20 3.82 14.06
C THR A 305 13.81 2.50 13.37
N GLN A 306 12.61 2.02 13.69
CA GLN A 306 11.93 0.99 12.92
C GLN A 306 11.21 1.64 11.74
N ILE A 307 11.43 1.17 10.52
CA ILE A 307 10.78 1.75 9.35
C ILE A 307 9.33 1.22 9.25
N CYS A 308 8.38 2.12 9.03
CA CYS A 308 6.95 1.79 8.89
C CYS A 308 6.46 1.91 7.45
N GLY A 309 7.09 2.75 6.63
CA GLY A 309 6.66 2.98 5.26
C GLY A 309 7.82 3.43 4.38
N ALA A 310 7.83 2.96 3.14
CA ALA A 310 8.78 3.39 2.13
C ALA A 310 8.09 3.41 0.76
N LYS A 311 8.21 4.51 0.02
CA LYS A 311 7.58 4.69 -1.29
C LYS A 311 8.47 5.47 -2.23
N PHE A 312 8.51 5.08 -3.51
CA PHE A 312 9.02 5.94 -4.55
C PHE A 312 8.11 7.17 -4.70
N CYS A 313 8.70 8.32 -5.02
CA CYS A 313 7.97 9.56 -5.25
C CYS A 313 7.59 9.76 -6.72
N ASP A 314 8.06 8.88 -7.60
CA ASP A 314 7.88 8.92 -9.04
C ASP A 314 7.99 7.54 -9.67
N GLY A 315 7.51 7.41 -10.91
CA GLY A 315 7.45 6.12 -11.59
C GLY A 315 8.82 5.61 -12.10
N ASP A 316 9.83 6.47 -12.13
CA ASP A 316 11.19 6.15 -12.57
C ASP A 316 12.09 5.73 -11.40
N GLY A 317 11.65 6.01 -10.17
CA GLY A 317 12.40 5.76 -8.95
C GLY A 317 13.52 6.77 -8.72
N TYR A 318 13.44 7.98 -9.28
CA TYR A 318 14.43 9.04 -9.07
C TYR A 318 14.51 9.46 -7.60
N ALA A 319 13.38 9.46 -6.91
CA ALA A 319 13.28 9.80 -5.51
C ALA A 319 12.46 8.76 -4.73
N PHE A 320 12.78 8.56 -3.46
CA PHE A 320 11.93 7.83 -2.53
C PHE A 320 11.85 8.52 -1.17
N ALA A 321 10.82 8.18 -0.42
CA ALA A 321 10.55 8.69 0.91
C ALA A 321 10.34 7.55 1.90
N VAL A 322 10.64 7.82 3.17
CA VAL A 322 10.65 6.84 4.27
C VAL A 322 10.04 7.46 5.52
N THR A 323 9.24 6.68 6.24
CA THR A 323 8.72 7.01 7.57
C THR A 323 9.21 6.02 8.61
N GLY A 324 9.63 6.50 9.77
CA GLY A 324 10.04 5.68 10.91
C GLY A 324 9.05 5.78 12.06
N TYR A 325 8.90 4.69 12.82
CA TYR A 325 8.07 4.65 14.02
C TYR A 325 8.51 5.73 14.99
N ASP A 326 7.53 6.47 15.51
CA ASP A 326 7.73 7.61 16.43
C ASP A 326 8.54 8.79 15.87
N LEU A 327 8.92 8.77 14.59
CA LEU A 327 9.51 9.93 13.93
C LEU A 327 8.44 10.92 13.48
N THR A 328 8.70 12.20 13.71
CA THR A 328 7.87 13.33 13.27
C THR A 328 8.38 13.93 11.95
N GLU A 329 8.99 13.11 11.11
CA GLU A 329 9.50 13.51 9.80
C GLU A 329 9.33 12.42 8.74
N ILE A 330 9.22 12.84 7.50
CA ILE A 330 9.35 12.01 6.31
C ILE A 330 10.73 12.25 5.74
N ILE A 331 11.57 11.23 5.72
CA ILE A 331 12.94 11.30 5.23
C ILE A 331 12.92 11.06 3.72
N ARG A 332 13.54 11.95 2.94
CA ARG A 332 13.58 11.87 1.49
C ARG A 332 14.98 11.56 0.99
N TYR A 333 15.05 10.80 -0.10
CA TYR A 333 16.27 10.43 -0.79
C TYR A 333 16.10 10.64 -2.29
N THR A 334 17.13 11.16 -2.96
CA THR A 334 17.13 11.41 -4.41
C THR A 334 18.39 10.89 -5.06
N GLN A 335 18.28 10.44 -6.32
CA GLN A 335 19.44 10.07 -7.12
C GLN A 335 20.22 11.32 -7.52
N GLY A 336 21.53 11.29 -7.24
CA GLY A 336 22.47 12.35 -7.65
C GLY A 336 22.94 12.23 -9.09
#